data_AF-A0A9X3KAX7-F1
#
_entry.id   AF-A0A9X3KAX7-F1
#
_cell.length_a   1.000
_cell.length_b   1.000
_cell.length_c   1.000
_cell.angle_alpha   90.00
_cell.angle_beta   90.00
_cell.angle_gamma   90.00
#
_symmetry.space_group_name_H-M   'P 1'
#
loop_
_entity.id
_entity.type
_entity.pdbx_description
1 polymer ?
#
loop_
_entity_poly.entity_id
_entity_poly.type
_entity_poly.pdbx_seq_one_letter_code
_entity_poly.pdbx_strand_id
1 'polypeptide(L)'
;MSSIHADHFPLLAFGAFVLIVFLWVKWESFIRPMFIARVEIKRIVDELVQQHGERAAEIACMEEDRAWRCSQNFEQGKWRRVRQELRRRKAP
;
A
#
# COMPACT_ATOMS: atom_id res chain seq x y z
N MET A 1 33.60 30.88 -10.43
CA MET A 1 32.26 30.57 -9.88
C MET A 1 31.85 29.15 -10.29
N SER A 2 32.58 28.13 -9.84
CA SER A 2 32.36 26.72 -10.23
C SER A 2 32.57 25.72 -9.08
N SER A 3 32.93 26.20 -7.87
CA SER A 3 33.16 25.34 -6.70
C SER A 3 31.85 24.90 -6.01
N ILE A 4 30.87 25.81 -5.92
CA ILE A 4 29.62 25.58 -5.17
C ILE A 4 28.81 24.41 -5.75
N HIS A 5 28.82 24.18 -7.06
CA HIS A 5 28.06 23.07 -7.66
C HIS A 5 28.72 21.70 -7.45
N ALA A 6 30.06 21.64 -7.34
CA ALA A 6 30.78 20.38 -7.13
C ALA A 6 30.67 19.89 -5.68
N ASP A 7 30.64 20.80 -4.70
CA ASP A 7 30.59 20.47 -3.28
C ASP A 7 29.21 19.97 -2.81
N HIS A 8 28.13 20.41 -3.47
CA HIS A 8 26.76 20.00 -3.14
C HIS A 8 26.25 18.84 -3.99
N PHE A 9 26.94 18.51 -5.07
CA PHE A 9 26.62 17.37 -5.94
C PHE A 9 26.35 16.06 -5.17
N PRO A 10 27.20 15.61 -4.22
CA PRO A 10 26.94 14.37 -3.48
C PRO A 10 25.67 14.46 -2.60
N LEU A 11 25.38 15.63 -2.01
CA LEU A 11 24.18 15.84 -1.21
C LEU A 11 22.92 15.83 -2.08
N LEU A 12 22.98 16.47 -3.25
CA LEU A 12 21.89 16.45 -4.23
C LEU A 12 21.65 15.03 -4.77
N ALA A 13 22.72 14.29 -5.07
CA ALA A 13 22.63 12.91 -5.51
C ALA A 13 22.02 12.00 -4.43
N PHE A 14 22.43 12.16 -3.17
CA PHE A 14 21.85 11.42 -2.04
C PHE A 14 20.37 11.77 -1.83
N GLY A 15 20.03 13.06 -1.85
CA GLY A 15 18.65 13.52 -1.75
C GLY A 15 17.77 12.98 -2.89
N ALA A 16 18.27 13.00 -4.12
CA ALA A 16 17.59 12.43 -5.27
C ALA A 16 17.42 10.90 -5.14
N PHE A 17 18.44 10.18 -4.67
CA PHE A 17 18.37 8.75 -4.44
C PHE A 17 17.29 8.39 -3.40
N VAL A 18 17.29 9.08 -2.25
CA VAL A 18 16.28 8.89 -1.21
C VAL A 18 14.88 9.18 -1.75
N LEU A 19 14.72 10.26 -2.53
CA LEU A 19 13.44 10.60 -3.15
C LEU A 19 12.96 9.53 -4.13
N ILE A 20 13.86 9.01 -4.98
CA ILE A 20 13.54 7.95 -5.96
C ILE A 20 13.10 6.68 -5.23
N VAL A 21 13.85 6.24 -4.21
CA VAL A 21 13.49 5.05 -3.42
C VAL A 21 12.14 5.24 -2.73
N PHE A 22 11.90 6.42 -2.14
CA PHE A 22 10.62 6.73 -1.50
C PHE A 22 9.45 6.68 -2.48
N LEU A 23 9.61 7.30 -3.67
CA LEU A 23 8.60 7.27 -4.72
C LEU A 23 8.34 5.84 -5.23
N TRP A 24 9.39 5.02 -5.35
CA TRP A 24 9.27 3.62 -5.74
C TRP A 24 8.44 2.80 -4.73
N VAL A 25 8.76 2.92 -3.44
CA VAL A 25 8.02 2.26 -2.35
C VAL A 25 6.55 2.72 -2.32
N LYS A 26 6.30 4.01 -2.52
CA LYS A 26 4.94 4.56 -2.59
C LYS A 26 4.19 4.06 -3.84
N TRP A 27 4.84 4.01 -4.99
CA TRP A 27 4.26 3.48 -6.21
C TRP A 27 3.85 2.01 -6.03
N GLU A 28 4.71 1.19 -5.45
CA GLU A 28 4.43 -0.22 -5.17
C GLU A 28 3.27 -0.42 -4.19
N SER A 29 3.11 0.48 -3.22
CA SER A 29 2.04 0.39 -2.22
C SER A 29 0.69 0.93 -2.71
N PHE A 30 0.67 1.88 -3.66
CA PHE A 30 -0.56 2.58 -4.06
C PHE A 30 -0.99 2.28 -5.49
N ILE A 31 -0.06 2.30 -6.44
CA ILE A 31 -0.37 2.18 -7.88
C ILE A 31 -0.41 0.72 -8.28
N ARG A 32 0.56 -0.10 -7.84
CA ARG A 32 0.59 -1.53 -8.16
C ARG A 32 -0.68 -2.29 -7.72
N PRO A 33 -1.23 -2.10 -6.50
CA PRO A 33 -2.48 -2.75 -6.10
C PRO A 33 -3.71 -2.17 -6.82
N MET A 34 -3.59 -1.04 -7.52
CA MET A 34 -4.68 -0.52 -8.36
C MET A 34 -4.93 -1.39 -9.59
N PHE A 35 -3.91 -2.08 -10.09
CA PHE A 35 -4.03 -3.06 -11.18
C PHE A 35 -4.80 -4.32 -10.80
N ILE A 36 -5.03 -4.57 -9.50
CA ILE A 36 -5.95 -5.62 -9.07
C ILE A 36 -7.37 -5.20 -9.49
N ALA A 37 -8.00 -6.03 -10.32
CA ALA A 37 -9.37 -5.81 -10.76
C ALA A 37 -10.30 -5.68 -9.56
N ARG A 38 -11.25 -4.74 -9.61
CA ARG A 38 -12.23 -4.56 -8.51
C ARG A 38 -13.03 -5.84 -8.23
N VAL A 39 -13.27 -6.66 -9.25
CA VAL A 39 -13.94 -7.96 -9.13
C VAL A 39 -13.17 -8.89 -8.21
N GLU A 40 -11.84 -8.92 -8.32
CA GLU A 40 -11.00 -9.76 -7.46
C GLU A 40 -11.02 -9.29 -6.01
N ILE A 41 -10.98 -7.97 -5.78
CA ILE A 41 -11.15 -7.40 -4.43
C ILE A 41 -12.52 -7.76 -3.85
N LYS A 42 -13.59 -7.70 -4.65
CA LYS A 42 -14.93 -8.12 -4.22
C LYS A 42 -14.97 -9.59 -3.85
N ARG A 43 -14.37 -10.47 -4.68
CA ARG A 43 -14.26 -11.90 -4.40
C ARG A 43 -13.54 -12.18 -3.08
N ILE A 44 -12.41 -11.49 -2.84
CA ILE A 44 -11.67 -11.60 -1.58
C ILE A 44 -12.55 -11.14 -0.40
N VAL A 45 -13.29 -10.04 -0.55
CA VAL A 45 -14.21 -9.57 0.49
C VAL A 45 -15.34 -10.58 0.74
N ASP A 46 -15.93 -11.14 -0.31
CA ASP A 46 -16.99 -12.15 -0.22
C ASP A 46 -16.49 -13.39 0.53
N GLU A 47 -15.31 -13.89 0.19
CA GLU A 47 -14.66 -15.02 0.85
C GLU A 47 -14.35 -14.71 2.32
N LEU A 48 -13.85 -13.51 2.61
CA LEU A 48 -13.52 -13.07 3.97
C LEU A 48 -14.78 -12.98 4.85
N VAL A 49 -15.87 -12.42 4.30
CA VAL A 49 -17.18 -12.32 4.98
C VAL A 49 -17.79 -13.70 5.16
N GLN A 50 -17.68 -14.59 4.17
CA GLN A 50 -18.18 -15.95 4.28
C GLN A 50 -17.46 -16.75 5.39
N GLN A 51 -16.14 -16.58 5.51
CA GLN A 51 -15.34 -17.30 6.50
C GLN A 51 -15.42 -16.70 7.91
N HIS A 52 -15.46 -15.36 8.04
CA HIS A 52 -15.27 -14.67 9.32
C HIS A 52 -16.48 -13.82 9.75
N GLY A 53 -17.52 -13.70 8.91
CA GLY A 53 -18.72 -12.94 9.21
C GLY A 53 -18.42 -11.49 9.58
N GLU A 54 -18.95 -11.04 10.73
CA GLU A 54 -18.73 -9.68 11.22
C GLU A 54 -17.26 -9.36 11.53
N ARG A 55 -16.44 -10.37 11.82
CA ARG A 55 -15.00 -10.22 12.11
C ARG A 55 -14.15 -10.01 10.85
N ALA A 56 -14.72 -10.12 9.65
CA ALA A 56 -14.00 -9.89 8.40
C ALA A 56 -13.28 -8.52 8.37
N ALA A 57 -13.88 -7.48 8.95
CA ALA A 57 -13.25 -6.16 9.05
C ALA A 57 -12.02 -6.13 9.98
N GLU A 58 -12.07 -6.87 11.09
CA GLU A 58 -10.96 -6.99 12.04
C GLU A 58 -9.81 -7.78 11.41
N ILE A 59 -10.10 -8.90 10.76
CA ILE A 59 -9.10 -9.73 10.07
C ILE A 59 -8.41 -8.95 8.95
N ALA A 60 -9.17 -8.22 8.13
CA ALA A 60 -8.58 -7.36 7.09
C ALA A 60 -7.65 -6.29 7.68
N CYS A 61 -7.96 -5.77 8.88
CA CYS A 61 -7.10 -4.81 9.57
C CYS A 61 -5.83 -5.46 10.14
N MET A 62 -5.93 -6.67 10.67
CA MET A 62 -4.78 -7.44 11.15
C MET A 62 -3.83 -7.78 10.02
N GLU A 63 -4.34 -8.17 8.85
CA GLU A 63 -3.48 -8.49 7.70
C GLU A 63 -2.87 -7.25 7.05
N GLU A 64 -3.55 -6.10 7.08
CA GLU A 64 -2.95 -4.82 6.71
C GLU A 64 -1.76 -4.47 7.65
N ASP A 65 -1.91 -4.66 8.96
CA ASP A 65 -0.85 -4.41 9.96
C ASP A 65 0.31 -5.39 9.80
N ARG A 66 0.01 -6.67 9.55
CA ARG A 66 1.02 -7.69 9.26
C ARG A 66 1.81 -7.35 8.00
N ALA A 67 1.12 -6.97 6.93
CA ALA A 67 1.76 -6.56 5.68
C ALA A 67 2.67 -5.33 5.89
N TRP A 68 2.26 -4.38 6.75
CA TRP A 68 3.14 -3.29 7.16
C TRP A 68 4.40 -3.82 7.85
N ARG A 69 4.26 -4.61 8.92
CA ARG A 69 5.41 -5.11 9.71
C ARG A 69 6.39 -5.92 8.88
N CYS A 70 5.89 -6.65 7.88
CA CYS A 70 6.71 -7.43 6.96
C CYS A 70 7.22 -6.63 5.75
N SER A 71 7.00 -5.31 5.70
CA SER A 71 7.38 -4.45 4.56
C SER A 71 6.79 -4.92 3.22
N GLN A 72 5.64 -5.60 3.24
CA GLN A 72 4.93 -6.09 2.07
C GLN A 72 4.02 -4.98 1.52
N ASN A 73 4.64 -3.98 0.91
CA ASN A 73 4.02 -2.78 0.35
C ASN A 73 2.79 -3.09 -0.54
N PHE A 74 2.92 -4.09 -1.43
CA PHE A 74 1.84 -4.51 -2.32
C PHE A 74 0.64 -5.08 -1.56
N GLU A 75 0.88 -6.00 -0.62
CA GLU A 75 -0.19 -6.61 0.18
C GLU A 75 -0.86 -5.55 1.06
N GLN A 76 -0.10 -4.62 1.63
CA GLN A 76 -0.66 -3.49 2.39
C GLN A 76 -1.67 -2.70 1.54
N GLY A 77 -1.31 -2.35 0.31
CA GLY A 77 -2.19 -1.64 -0.62
C GLY A 77 -3.43 -2.45 -1.01
N LYS A 78 -3.29 -3.76 -1.20
CA LYS A 78 -4.40 -4.68 -1.46
C LYS A 78 -5.38 -4.74 -0.28
N TRP A 79 -4.88 -4.97 0.94
CA TRP A 79 -5.70 -5.01 2.15
C TRP A 79 -6.40 -3.67 2.42
N ARG A 80 -5.76 -2.55 2.09
CA ARG A 80 -6.39 -1.23 2.16
C ARG A 80 -7.63 -1.12 1.25
N ARG A 81 -7.57 -1.69 0.05
CA ARG A 81 -8.72 -1.74 -0.89
C ARG A 81 -9.80 -2.70 -0.40
N VAL A 82 -9.44 -3.87 0.10
CA VAL A 82 -10.36 -4.85 0.72
C VAL A 82 -11.13 -4.19 1.88
N ARG A 83 -10.42 -3.48 2.77
CA ARG A 83 -11.01 -2.77 3.90
C ARG A 83 -11.92 -1.62 3.46
N GLN A 84 -11.57 -0.92 2.38
CA GLN A 84 -12.43 0.13 1.82
C GLN A 84 -13.74 -0.45 1.25
N GLU A 85 -13.67 -1.60 0.58
CA GLU A 85 -14.86 -2.27 0.04
C GLU A 85 -15.74 -2.86 1.16
N LEU A 86 -15.14 -3.44 2.21
CA LEU A 86 -15.87 -3.84 3.43
C LEU A 86 -16.62 -2.67 4.07
N ARG A 87 -15.96 -1.51 4.21
CA ARG A 87 -16.62 -0.30 4.72
C ARG A 87 -17.77 0.18 3.83
N ARG A 88 -17.62 0.10 2.50
CA ARG A 88 -18.69 0.46 1.55
C ARG A 88 -19.91 -0.45 1.69
N ARG A 89 -19.71 -1.73 2.00
CA ARG A 89 -20.79 -2.71 2.18
C ARG A 89 -21.45 -2.65 3.57
N LYS A 90 -20.70 -2.19 4.58
CA LYS A 90 -21.20 -1.99 5.95
C LYS A 90 -21.85 -0.62 6.17
N ALA A 91 -21.60 0.34 5.28
CA ALA A 91 -22.31 1.61 5.26
C ALA A 91 -23.78 1.37 4.86
N PRO A 92 -24.75 2.02 5.53
CA PRO A 92 -26.17 1.90 5.22
C PRO A 92 -26.52 2.41 3.81
#